data_AF-A0A2V9USC8-F1
#
_entry.id   AF-A0A2V9USC8-F1
#
_cell.length_a   1.000
_cell.length_b   1.000
_cell.length_c   1.000
_cell.angle_alpha   90.00
_cell.angle_beta   90.00
_cell.angle_gamma   90.00
#
_symmetry.space_group_name_H-M   'P 1'
#
loop_
_entity.id
_entity.type
_entity.pdbx_description
1 polymer ?
#
loop_
_entity_poly.entity_id
_entity_poly.type
_entity_poly.pdbx_seq_one_letter_code
_entity_poly.pdbx_strand_id
1 'polypeptide(L)'
;MEVVPEYWHKYFAELEGHPDNSSNTTEKLYYIRPGNGVSAPHPSFDPEPEYSEAARQLKYQGTVVLSLVVDPAGTTRDLQITNPVGLGLDEKAIHAVKMWKFEPGMKDGVAVPISLHVEFGFRLY
;
A
#
# COMPACT_ATOMS: atom_id res chain seq x y z
N MET A 1 16.87 -20.58 -5.54
CA MET A 1 16.29 -19.34 -6.09
C MET A 1 15.38 -18.79 -5.01
N GLU A 2 15.82 -17.74 -4.33
CA GLU A 2 14.95 -17.00 -3.42
C GLU A 2 13.97 -16.23 -4.29
N VAL A 3 12.70 -16.63 -4.26
CA VAL A 3 11.64 -15.96 -5.00
C VAL A 3 11.37 -14.65 -4.27
N VAL A 4 11.63 -13.52 -4.92
CA VAL A 4 11.29 -12.21 -4.37
C VAL A 4 9.77 -12.12 -4.17
N PRO A 5 9.27 -11.59 -3.05
CA PRO A 5 7.82 -11.45 -2.85
C PRO A 5 7.17 -10.51 -3.87
N GLU A 6 5.91 -10.75 -4.22
CA GLU A 6 5.15 -9.98 -5.24
C GLU A 6 5.18 -8.47 -5.01
N TYR A 7 5.07 -8.03 -3.77
CA TYR A 7 5.07 -6.62 -3.38
C TYR A 7 6.42 -5.89 -3.56
N TRP A 8 7.51 -6.62 -3.84
CA TRP A 8 8.83 -6.07 -4.16
C TRP A 8 9.12 -5.97 -5.66
N HIS A 9 8.32 -6.60 -6.52
CA HIS A 9 8.65 -6.71 -7.94
C HIS A 9 8.76 -5.35 -8.63
N LYS A 10 7.81 -4.43 -8.38
CA LYS A 10 7.88 -3.08 -8.95
C LYS A 10 9.04 -2.25 -8.40
N TYR A 11 9.34 -2.37 -7.11
CA TYR A 11 10.45 -1.65 -6.49
C TYR A 11 11.78 -2.01 -7.16
N PHE A 12 12.05 -3.30 -7.35
CA PHE A 12 13.27 -3.74 -8.02
C PHE A 12 13.28 -3.42 -9.52
N ALA A 13 12.14 -3.58 -10.21
CA ALA A 13 12.04 -3.21 -11.63
C ALA A 13 12.33 -1.71 -11.87
N GLU A 14 11.88 -0.83 -10.98
CA GLU A 14 12.16 0.61 -11.05
C GLU A 14 13.65 0.93 -10.86
N LEU A 15 14.33 0.23 -9.94
CA LEU A 15 15.77 0.39 -9.72
C LEU A 15 16.63 -0.09 -10.90
N GLU A 16 16.19 -1.11 -11.62
CA GLU A 16 16.91 -1.65 -12.78
C GLU A 16 16.70 -0.81 -14.06
N GLY A 17 15.92 0.27 -14.01
CA GLY A 17 15.71 1.17 -15.15
C GLY A 17 14.95 0.52 -16.31
N HIS A 18 14.26 -0.60 -16.05
CA HIS A 18 13.34 -1.22 -17.00
C HIS A 18 11.94 -0.63 -16.77
N PRO A 19 11.45 0.26 -17.66
CA PRO A 19 10.06 0.72 -17.57
C PRO A 19 9.16 -0.46 -17.94
N ASP A 20 8.72 -1.21 -16.93
CA ASP A 20 7.70 -2.23 -17.12
C ASP A 20 6.38 -1.54 -17.46
N ASN A 21 6.09 -1.45 -18.76
CA ASN A 21 4.77 -1.16 -19.29
C ASN A 21 3.97 -2.45 -19.42
N SER A 22 3.86 -3.24 -18.36
CA SER A 22 2.87 -4.32 -18.29
C SER A 22 1.57 -3.79 -17.70
N SER A 23 0.94 -2.88 -18.46
CA SER A 23 -0.44 -2.44 -18.25
C SER A 23 -1.43 -3.54 -18.64
N ASN A 24 -1.35 -4.73 -18.04
CA ASN A 24 -2.33 -5.79 -18.22
C ASN A 24 -3.31 -5.86 -17.04
N THR A 25 -3.85 -4.71 -16.65
CA THR A 25 -5.10 -4.62 -15.88
C THR A 25 -5.96 -3.58 -16.57
N THR A 26 -6.95 -4.05 -17.34
CA THR A 26 -7.98 -3.24 -18.02
C THR A 26 -8.94 -2.57 -17.02
N GLU A 27 -8.60 -2.51 -15.73
CA GLU A 27 -9.42 -1.86 -14.71
C GLU A 27 -9.00 -0.40 -14.59
N LYS A 28 -9.95 0.49 -14.88
CA LYS A 28 -9.77 1.92 -14.76
C LYS A 28 -9.59 2.30 -13.29
N LEU A 29 -8.34 2.41 -12.84
CA LEU A 29 -8.01 2.90 -11.50
C LEU A 29 -8.32 4.39 -11.40
N TYR A 30 -9.02 4.76 -10.33
CA TYR A 30 -9.30 6.16 -10.03
C TYR A 30 -8.30 6.71 -9.02
N TYR A 31 -7.85 7.93 -9.26
CA TYR A 31 -7.08 8.72 -8.31
C TYR A 31 -7.99 9.78 -7.70
N ILE A 32 -7.76 10.07 -6.42
CA ILE A 32 -8.46 11.16 -5.75
C ILE A 32 -7.82 12.46 -6.27
N ARG A 33 -8.57 13.22 -7.06
CA ARG A 33 -8.21 14.57 -7.48
C ARG A 33 -9.31 15.54 -7.07
N PRO A 34 -8.97 16.70 -6.47
CA PRO A 34 -9.97 17.70 -6.14
C PRO A 34 -10.75 18.09 -7.40
N GLY A 35 -12.08 17.98 -7.35
CA GLY A 35 -13.00 18.35 -8.43
C GLY A 35 -13.46 17.23 -9.38
N ASN A 36 -13.00 15.98 -9.21
CA ASN A 36 -13.31 14.90 -10.15
C ASN A 36 -14.53 14.02 -9.75
N GLY A 37 -15.28 14.41 -8.71
CA GLY A 37 -16.45 13.66 -8.21
C GLY A 37 -16.12 12.29 -7.58
N VAL A 38 -14.83 12.04 -7.29
CA VAL A 38 -14.34 10.81 -6.67
C VAL A 38 -14.12 11.05 -5.18
N SER A 39 -14.80 10.28 -4.34
CA SER A 39 -14.64 10.26 -2.88
C SER A 39 -13.54 9.29 -2.49
N ALA A 40 -12.71 9.69 -1.52
CA ALA A 40 -11.68 8.83 -0.97
C ALA A 40 -12.31 7.62 -0.25
N PRO A 41 -11.68 6.44 -0.31
CA PRO A 41 -12.08 5.34 0.55
C PRO A 41 -11.77 5.68 2.01
N HIS A 42 -12.59 5.22 2.93
CA HIS A 42 -12.41 5.47 4.36
C HIS A 42 -12.02 4.17 5.07
N PRO A 43 -10.93 4.12 5.85
CA PRO A 43 -10.62 2.93 6.63
C PRO A 43 -11.72 2.71 7.68
N SER A 44 -12.35 1.54 7.63
CA SER A 44 -13.32 1.10 8.65
C SER A 44 -12.67 0.20 9.70
N PHE A 45 -11.60 -0.48 9.32
CA PHE A 45 -10.77 -1.29 10.20
C PHE A 45 -9.31 -1.21 9.76
N ASP A 46 -8.50 -0.52 10.54
CA ASP A 46 -7.11 -0.20 10.23
C ASP A 46 -6.17 -0.49 11.43
N PRO A 47 -5.96 -1.76 11.80
CA PRO A 47 -4.97 -2.08 12.82
C PRO A 47 -3.59 -1.53 12.44
N GLU A 48 -2.94 -0.86 13.40
CA GLU A 48 -1.58 -0.35 13.23
C GLU A 48 -0.57 -1.51 13.06
N PRO A 49 0.47 -1.34 12.25
CA PRO A 49 1.49 -2.37 12.07
C PRO A 49 2.34 -2.52 13.32
N GLU A 50 2.61 -3.78 13.67
CA GLU A 50 3.50 -4.08 14.78
C GLU A 50 4.94 -3.73 14.44
N TYR A 51 5.67 -3.17 15.41
CA TYR A 51 7.12 -3.07 15.29
C TYR A 51 7.78 -4.45 15.21
N SER A 52 8.74 -4.61 14.31
CA SER A 52 9.58 -5.80 14.26
C SER A 52 10.53 -5.86 15.48
N GLU A 53 10.85 -7.06 15.94
CA GLU A 53 11.75 -7.23 17.08
C GLU A 53 13.17 -6.71 16.77
N ALA A 54 13.65 -6.96 15.55
CA ALA A 54 14.94 -6.44 15.08
C ALA A 54 15.01 -4.91 15.13
N ALA A 55 13.97 -4.22 14.63
CA ALA A 55 13.94 -2.75 14.66
C ALA A 55 13.78 -2.23 16.10
N ARG A 56 13.05 -2.93 16.98
CA ARG A 56 12.97 -2.57 18.42
C ARG A 56 14.33 -2.65 19.10
N GLN A 57 15.05 -3.74 18.91
CA GLN A 57 16.37 -3.96 19.51
C GLN A 57 17.38 -2.89 19.07
N LEU A 58 17.31 -2.50 17.79
CA LEU A 58 18.19 -1.47 17.21
C LEU A 58 17.69 -0.04 17.41
N LYS A 59 16.55 0.15 18.08
CA LYS A 59 15.85 1.44 18.20
C LYS A 59 15.64 2.16 16.85
N TYR A 60 15.49 1.37 15.80
CA TYR A 60 15.48 1.86 14.44
C TYR A 60 14.11 2.42 14.09
N GLN A 61 14.06 3.66 13.58
CA GLN A 61 12.83 4.38 13.26
C GLN A 61 12.80 4.76 11.77
N GLY A 62 11.60 4.95 11.23
CA GLY A 62 11.43 5.47 9.89
C GLY A 62 10.00 5.37 9.38
N THR A 63 9.81 5.74 8.12
CA THR A 63 8.48 5.78 7.50
C THR A 63 8.45 4.84 6.30
N VAL A 64 7.57 3.84 6.36
CA VAL A 64 7.29 2.95 5.22
C VAL A 64 6.15 3.55 4.43
N VAL A 65 6.31 3.66 3.11
CA VAL A 65 5.24 4.10 2.20
C VAL A 65 4.83 2.93 1.32
N LEU A 66 3.55 2.59 1.36
CA LEU A 66 2.95 1.53 0.56
C LEU A 66 1.93 2.12 -0.42
N SER A 67 1.89 1.58 -1.63
CA SER A 67 0.83 1.79 -2.60
C SER A 67 -0.11 0.60 -2.59
N LEU A 68 -1.42 0.86 -2.61
CA LEU A 68 -2.45 -0.17 -2.63
C LEU A 68 -3.67 0.29 -3.42
N VAL A 69 -4.48 -0.67 -3.84
CA VAL A 69 -5.77 -0.42 -4.49
C VAL A 69 -6.89 -0.90 -3.58
N VAL A 70 -7.84 -0.02 -3.27
CA VAL A 70 -9.09 -0.38 -2.61
C VAL A 70 -10.14 -0.69 -3.67
N ASP A 71 -10.64 -1.92 -3.65
CA ASP A 71 -11.73 -2.36 -4.51
C ASP A 71 -13.07 -1.71 -4.16
N PRO A 72 -14.04 -1.74 -5.10
CA PRO A 72 -15.42 -1.38 -4.80
C PRO A 72 -16.07 -2.26 -3.72
N ALA A 73 -15.47 -3.40 -3.39
CA ALA A 73 -15.86 -4.25 -2.27
C ALA A 73 -15.24 -3.83 -0.92
N GLY A 74 -14.40 -2.79 -0.89
CA GLY A 74 -13.76 -2.32 0.34
C GLY A 74 -12.57 -3.16 0.82
N THR A 75 -12.01 -3.98 -0.07
CA THR A 75 -10.84 -4.82 0.22
C THR A 75 -9.61 -4.26 -0.47
N THR A 76 -8.45 -4.39 0.18
CA THR A 76 -7.16 -3.95 -0.38
C THR A 76 -6.55 -5.03 -1.27
N ARG A 77 -6.09 -4.65 -2.46
CA ARG A 77 -5.29 -5.48 -3.37
C ARG A 77 -4.13 -4.68 -3.95
N ASP A 78 -3.32 -5.35 -4.77
CA ASP A 78 -2.18 -4.76 -5.48
C ASP A 78 -1.24 -4.00 -4.52
N LEU A 79 -0.83 -4.67 -3.45
CA LEU A 79 0.03 -4.09 -2.42
C LEU A 79 1.46 -3.98 -2.94
N GLN A 80 2.01 -2.78 -2.92
CA GLN A 80 3.36 -2.49 -3.42
C GLN A 80 4.12 -1.63 -2.42
N ILE A 81 5.39 -1.97 -2.17
CA ILE A 81 6.25 -1.13 -1.33
C ILE A 81 6.86 -0.05 -2.22
N THR A 82 6.56 1.22 -1.93
CA THR A 82 7.09 2.36 -2.67
C THR A 82 8.32 2.95 -1.99
N ASN A 83 8.30 3.05 -0.66
CA ASN A 83 9.44 3.50 0.13
C ASN A 83 9.70 2.52 1.27
N PRO A 84 10.64 1.58 1.10
CA PRO A 84 11.02 0.67 2.16
C PRO A 84 11.91 1.35 3.20
N VAL A 85 11.82 0.88 4.45
CA VAL A 85 12.70 1.27 5.56
C VAL A 85 13.58 0.11 6.04
N GLY A 86 13.18 -1.14 5.79
CA GLY A 86 13.95 -2.33 6.16
C GLY A 86 13.70 -2.85 7.58
N LEU A 87 14.59 -3.75 8.02
CA LEU A 87 14.57 -4.38 9.35
C LEU A 87 13.25 -5.10 9.70
N GLY A 88 12.53 -5.60 8.69
CA GLY A 88 11.26 -6.30 8.85
C GLY A 88 10.07 -5.39 9.17
N LEU A 89 10.25 -4.07 9.18
CA LEU A 89 9.15 -3.11 9.35
C LEU A 89 8.24 -3.08 8.11
N ASP A 90 8.81 -3.26 6.92
CA ASP A 90 8.04 -3.28 5.66
C ASP A 90 7.07 -4.47 5.62
N GLU A 91 7.53 -5.64 6.05
CA GLU A 91 6.73 -6.86 6.11
C GLU A 91 5.59 -6.71 7.12
N LYS A 92 5.86 -6.06 8.26
CA LYS A 92 4.84 -5.74 9.26
C LYS A 92 3.81 -4.74 8.75
N ALA A 93 4.23 -3.73 7.99
CA ALA A 93 3.33 -2.80 7.32
C ALA A 93 2.42 -3.54 6.32
N ILE A 94 2.98 -4.40 5.47
CA ILE A 94 2.20 -5.21 4.52
C ILE A 94 1.20 -6.12 5.24
N HIS A 95 1.62 -6.77 6.34
CA HIS A 95 0.73 -7.65 7.11
C HIS A 95 -0.45 -6.88 7.71
N ALA A 96 -0.22 -5.67 8.24
CA ALA A 96 -1.28 -4.81 8.75
C ALA A 96 -2.28 -4.44 7.66
N VAL A 97 -1.79 -3.93 6.52
CA VAL A 97 -2.65 -3.51 5.41
C VAL A 97 -3.47 -4.67 4.84
N LYS A 98 -2.93 -5.90 4.80
CA LYS A 98 -3.70 -7.08 4.38
C LYS A 98 -4.95 -7.33 5.23
N MET A 99 -4.93 -6.91 6.50
CA MET A 99 -6.07 -7.04 7.40
C MET A 99 -7.02 -5.83 7.33
N TRP A 100 -6.61 -4.75 6.65
CA TRP A 100 -7.40 -3.54 6.58
C TRP A 100 -8.70 -3.74 5.80
N LYS A 101 -9.74 -3.05 6.27
CA LYS A 101 -11.03 -2.94 5.58
C LYS A 101 -11.34 -1.48 5.35
N PHE A 102 -11.78 -1.19 4.13
CA PHE A 102 -12.12 0.14 3.70
C PHE A 102 -13.59 0.20 3.30
N GLU A 103 -14.22 1.32 3.53
CA GLU A 103 -15.37 1.74 2.77
C GLU A 103 -14.87 2.19 1.39
N PRO A 104 -15.41 1.62 0.29
CA PRO A 104 -14.92 1.90 -1.06
C PRO A 104 -15.13 3.37 -1.41
N GLY A 105 -14.23 3.88 -2.24
CA GLY A 105 -14.43 5.20 -2.82
C GLY A 105 -15.57 5.20 -3.82
N MET A 106 -16.30 6.31 -3.84
CA MET A 106 -17.46 6.49 -4.71
C MET A 106 -17.12 7.49 -5.80
N LYS A 107 -17.45 7.16 -7.05
CA LYS A 107 -17.45 8.10 -8.16
C LYS A 107 -18.87 8.23 -8.71
N ASP A 108 -19.43 9.43 -8.68
CA ASP A 108 -20.79 9.69 -9.20
C ASP A 108 -21.85 8.72 -8.61
N GLY A 109 -21.68 8.31 -7.35
CA GLY A 109 -22.57 7.36 -6.65
C GLY A 109 -22.28 5.87 -6.92
N VAL A 110 -21.24 5.54 -7.70
CA VAL A 110 -20.83 4.18 -8.01
C VAL A 110 -19.51 3.86 -7.31
N ALA A 111 -19.43 2.72 -6.62
CA ALA A 111 -18.18 2.26 -6.01
C ALA A 111 -17.16 1.94 -7.11
N VAL A 112 -15.95 2.49 -6.98
CA VAL A 112 -14.88 2.33 -7.98
C VAL A 112 -13.56 1.94 -7.32
N PRO A 113 -12.69 1.20 -8.02
CA PRO A 113 -11.36 0.89 -7.51
C PRO A 113 -10.50 2.15 -7.46
N ILE A 114 -9.95 2.45 -6.27
CA ILE A 114 -9.10 3.64 -6.03
C ILE A 114 -7.72 3.21 -5.60
N SER A 115 -6.69 3.76 -6.25
CA SER A 115 -5.31 3.64 -5.79
C SER A 115 -5.00 4.73 -4.78
N LEU A 116 -4.40 4.36 -3.65
CA LEU A 116 -3.93 5.29 -2.63
C LEU A 116 -2.57 4.89 -2.07
N HIS A 117 -1.88 5.87 -1.49
CA HIS A 117 -0.64 5.66 -0.75
C HIS A 117 -0.90 5.81 0.73
N VAL A 118 -0.30 4.91 1.52
CA VAL A 118 -0.38 4.91 2.98
C VAL A 118 1.03 4.98 3.56
N GLU A 119 1.16 5.75 4.62
CA GLU A 119 2.44 6.02 5.27
C GLU A 119 2.40 5.52 6.71
N PHE A 120 3.31 4.61 7.05
CA PHE A 120 3.44 4.06 8.39
C PHE A 120 4.69 4.62 9.06
N GLY A 121 4.49 5.48 10.05
CA GLY A 121 5.57 6.03 10.86
C GLY A 121 5.91 5.11 12.04
N PHE A 122 7.02 4.38 11.95
CA PHE A 122 7.53 3.57 13.05
C PHE A 122 8.41 4.40 13.96
N ARG A 123 7.94 4.64 15.20
CA ARG A 123 8.65 5.40 16.23
C ARG A 123 8.64 4.62 17.56
N LEU A 124 9.73 4.75 18.31
CA LEU A 124 9.86 4.24 19.68
C LEU A 124 9.77 5.42 20.64
N TYR A 125 8.87 5.33 21.61
CA TYR A 125 8.72 6.29 22.71
C TYR A 125 9.52 5.84 23.93
#